data_AF-X8C7R9-F1
#
_entry.id   AF-X8C7R9-F1
#
_cell.length_a   1.000
_cell.length_b   1.000
_cell.length_c   1.000
_cell.angle_alpha   90.00
_cell.angle_beta   90.00
_cell.angle_gamma   90.00
#
_symmetry.space_group_name_H-M   'P 1'
#
loop_
_entity.id
_entity.type
_entity.pdbx_description
1 polymer ?
#
loop_
_entity_poly.entity_id
_entity_poly.type
_entity_poly.pdbx_seq_one_letter_code
_entity_poly.pdbx_strand_id
1 'polypeptide(L)'
;MTLELVFAGLVGGIVWNLLTWLLGIPSSSSHALIGGIVGAMIAAVGGHGVIWSGLVSKVIIPAVVAAVLATLVGAVGTWLVYRVTRGVPEQRSEQGFRRGQIGSAALVSLAHGTNDAQKTMGVIFLALMSYGAVSKTSTLPPLWVIVCCAAAIAAGTYFGGWRIIRTMGKGLVEIKPRRAWPPSRRLRPSFCCPPTSAMHCPPHRSPPDRCWAAGSANPAPRCAGA
;
A
#
# COMPACT_ATOMS: atom_id res chain seq x y z
N MET A 1 4.12 -26.19 22.98
CA MET A 1 4.64 -25.58 21.75
C MET A 1 6.14 -25.44 21.91
N THR A 2 6.93 -26.10 21.06
CA THR A 2 8.39 -26.05 21.10
C THR A 2 8.91 -24.89 20.24
N LEU A 3 10.15 -24.46 20.47
CA LEU A 3 10.79 -23.40 19.69
C LEU A 3 10.91 -23.80 18.21
N GLU A 4 11.19 -25.08 17.96
CA GLU A 4 11.27 -25.68 16.63
C GLU A 4 9.97 -25.52 15.84
N LEU A 5 8.81 -25.69 16.50
CA LEU A 5 7.49 -25.50 15.90
C LEU A 5 7.24 -24.04 15.50
N VAL A 6 7.61 -23.10 16.37
CA VAL A 6 7.50 -21.66 16.07
C VAL A 6 8.40 -21.30 14.89
N PHE A 7 9.63 -21.80 14.89
CA PHE A 7 10.62 -21.53 13.85
C PHE A 7 10.20 -22.13 12.51
N ALA A 8 9.77 -23.39 12.48
CA ALA A 8 9.28 -24.07 11.28
C ALA A 8 8.07 -23.34 10.69
N GLY A 9 7.12 -22.90 11.53
CA GLY A 9 5.96 -22.14 11.07
C GLY A 9 6.33 -20.77 10.49
N LEU A 10 7.27 -20.07 11.13
CA LEU A 10 7.79 -18.79 10.64
C LEU A 10 8.50 -18.93 9.29
N VAL A 11 9.38 -19.92 9.16
CA VAL A 11 10.09 -20.22 7.91
C VAL A 11 9.08 -20.58 6.81
N GLY A 12 8.08 -21.42 7.09
CA GLY A 12 7.01 -21.73 6.16
C GLY A 12 6.26 -20.49 5.67
N GLY A 13 5.91 -19.57 6.58
CA GLY A 13 5.27 -18.30 6.24
C GLY A 13 6.15 -17.37 5.40
N ILE A 14 7.45 -17.28 5.71
CA ILE A 14 8.41 -16.47 4.94
C ILE A 14 8.60 -17.05 3.54
N VAL A 15 8.82 -18.36 3.44
CA VAL A 15 8.98 -19.06 2.15
C VAL A 15 7.73 -18.86 1.29
N TRP A 16 6.52 -18.98 1.85
CA TRP A 16 5.28 -18.74 1.12
C TRP A 16 5.14 -17.28 0.65
N ASN A 17 5.52 -16.32 1.48
CA ASN A 17 5.53 -14.90 1.09
C ASN A 17 6.54 -14.61 -0.02
N LEU A 18 7.73 -15.22 0.03
CA LEU A 18 8.74 -15.07 -1.02
C LEU A 18 8.30 -15.76 -2.32
N LEU A 19 7.68 -16.94 -2.24
CA LEU A 19 7.16 -17.68 -3.39
C LEU A 19 6.06 -16.88 -4.09
N THR A 20 5.08 -16.39 -3.33
CA THR A 20 3.96 -15.59 -3.89
C THR A 20 4.46 -14.28 -4.47
N TRP A 21 5.48 -13.66 -3.86
CA TRP A 21 6.17 -12.52 -4.43
C TRP A 21 6.88 -12.87 -5.75
N LEU A 22 7.58 -14.00 -5.83
CA LEU A 22 8.26 -14.47 -7.04
C LEU A 22 7.27 -14.73 -8.19
N LEU A 23 6.07 -15.19 -7.85
CA LEU A 23 4.98 -15.45 -8.79
C LEU A 23 4.10 -14.22 -9.08
N GLY A 24 4.34 -13.09 -8.41
CA GLY A 24 3.56 -11.86 -8.57
C GLY A 24 2.11 -11.95 -8.08
N ILE A 25 1.79 -12.94 -7.24
CA ILE A 25 0.43 -13.18 -6.74
C ILE A 25 0.20 -12.32 -5.48
N PRO A 26 -0.86 -11.50 -5.42
CA PRO A 26 -1.19 -10.77 -4.20
C PRO A 26 -1.59 -11.76 -3.11
N SER A 27 -0.75 -11.87 -2.08
CA SER A 27 -0.93 -12.79 -0.95
C SER A 27 -1.06 -12.05 0.37
N SER A 28 -1.83 -12.62 1.30
CA SER A 28 -1.98 -12.10 2.65
C SER A 28 -0.91 -12.70 3.56
N SER A 29 0.04 -11.88 4.03
CA SER A 29 1.09 -12.31 4.97
C SER A 29 0.54 -12.93 6.25
N SER A 30 -0.64 -12.49 6.71
CA SER A 30 -1.31 -13.07 7.88
C SER A 30 -1.73 -14.52 7.65
N HIS A 31 -2.34 -14.81 6.48
CA HIS A 31 -2.73 -16.16 6.14
C HIS A 31 -1.52 -17.06 5.89
N ALA A 32 -0.45 -16.52 5.29
CA ALA A 32 0.81 -17.23 5.12
C ALA A 32 1.42 -17.65 6.47
N LEU A 33 1.45 -16.72 7.44
CA LEU A 33 1.98 -17.00 8.78
C LEU A 33 1.11 -17.99 9.56
N ILE A 34 -0.21 -17.81 9.55
CA ILE A 34 -1.16 -18.72 10.21
C ILE A 34 -1.07 -20.11 9.57
N GLY A 35 -1.06 -20.19 8.23
CA GLY A 35 -0.91 -21.44 7.49
C GLY A 35 0.44 -22.12 7.76
N GLY A 36 1.53 -21.36 7.88
CA GLY A 36 2.84 -21.87 8.26
C GLY A 36 2.84 -22.50 9.65
N ILE A 37 2.28 -21.82 10.65
CA ILE A 37 2.19 -22.33 12.03
C ILE A 37 1.26 -23.55 12.11
N VAL A 38 0.09 -23.49 11.46
CA VAL A 38 -0.86 -24.61 11.42
C VAL A 38 -0.24 -25.82 10.72
N GLY A 39 0.44 -25.62 9.58
CA GLY A 39 1.13 -26.67 8.84
C GLY A 39 2.24 -27.33 9.66
N ALA A 40 3.06 -26.53 10.36
CA ALA A 40 4.09 -27.04 11.27
C ALA A 40 3.47 -27.86 12.43
N MET A 41 2.34 -27.41 12.99
CA MET A 41 1.62 -28.13 14.04
C MET A 41 1.05 -29.47 13.54
N ILE A 42 0.47 -29.52 12.34
CA ILE A 42 -0.02 -30.76 11.72
C ILE A 42 1.14 -31.73 11.50
N ALA A 43 2.28 -31.24 11.00
CA ALA A 43 3.46 -32.07 10.76
C ALA A 43 4.06 -32.66 12.05
N ALA A 44 4.00 -31.92 13.17
CA ALA A 44 4.60 -32.35 14.43
C ALA A 44 3.68 -33.22 15.31
N VAL A 45 2.38 -32.94 15.33
CA VAL A 45 1.43 -33.54 16.29
C VAL A 45 0.22 -34.22 15.60
N GLY A 46 0.12 -34.12 14.27
CA GLY A 46 -1.02 -34.60 13.50
C GLY A 46 -2.21 -33.63 13.52
N GLY A 47 -3.22 -33.88 12.67
CA GLY A 47 -4.39 -33.01 12.49
C GLY A 47 -5.26 -32.81 13.75
N HIS A 48 -5.04 -33.64 14.78
CA HIS A 48 -5.76 -33.61 16.06
C HIS A 48 -5.17 -32.57 17.03
N GLY A 49 -3.92 -32.15 16.82
CA GLY A 49 -3.26 -31.10 17.59
C GLY A 49 -3.70 -29.67 17.20
N VAL A 50 -4.52 -29.54 16.14
CA VAL A 50 -5.02 -28.24 15.66
C VAL A 50 -6.37 -27.92 16.28
N ILE A 51 -6.46 -26.76 16.93
CA ILE A 51 -7.71 -26.26 17.51
C ILE A 51 -8.56 -25.61 16.40
N TRP A 52 -9.28 -26.44 15.65
CA TRP A 52 -10.09 -26.02 14.50
C TRP A 52 -11.14 -24.96 14.86
N SER A 53 -11.76 -25.07 16.04
CA SER A 53 -12.72 -24.07 16.54
C SER A 53 -12.07 -22.70 16.79
N GLY A 54 -10.81 -22.68 17.23
CA GLY A 54 -10.01 -21.48 17.42
C GLY A 54 -9.67 -20.81 16.09
N LEU A 55 -9.35 -21.61 15.06
CA LEU A 55 -9.04 -21.10 13.72
C LEU A 55 -10.26 -20.41 13.09
N VAL A 56 -11.44 -21.03 13.14
CA VAL A 56 -12.66 -20.44 12.58
C VAL A 56 -13.03 -19.15 13.34
N SER A 57 -13.08 -19.22 14.67
CA SER A 57 -13.56 -18.10 15.49
C SER A 57 -12.59 -16.92 15.56
N LYS A 58 -11.28 -17.14 15.51
CA LYS A 58 -10.27 -16.09 15.65
C LYS A 58 -9.65 -15.63 14.33
N VAL A 59 -9.84 -16.36 13.23
CA VAL A 59 -9.25 -16.01 11.92
C VAL A 59 -10.32 -15.77 10.88
N ILE A 60 -11.20 -16.74 10.64
CA ILE A 60 -12.18 -16.67 9.53
C ILE A 60 -13.27 -15.65 9.82
N ILE A 61 -13.89 -15.72 11.01
CA ILE A 61 -14.98 -14.78 11.35
C ILE A 61 -14.49 -13.33 11.33
N PRO A 62 -13.38 -12.94 11.99
CA PRO A 62 -12.91 -11.57 11.94
C PRO A 62 -12.50 -11.12 10.54
N ALA A 63 -11.97 -12.01 9.69
CA ALA A 63 -11.61 -11.66 8.32
C ALA A 63 -12.83 -11.27 7.48
N VAL A 64 -13.91 -12.05 7.57
CA VAL A 64 -15.17 -11.75 6.86
C VAL A 64 -15.80 -10.47 7.41
N VAL A 65 -15.87 -10.33 8.74
CA VAL A 65 -16.41 -9.13 9.39
C VAL A 65 -15.62 -7.88 8.98
N ALA A 66 -14.29 -7.97 8.96
CA ALA A 66 -13.43 -6.86 8.53
C ALA A 66 -13.68 -6.47 7.06
N ALA A 67 -13.87 -7.45 6.16
CA ALA A 67 -14.17 -7.19 4.76
C ALA A 67 -15.51 -6.45 4.59
N VAL A 68 -16.57 -6.93 5.25
CA VAL A 68 -17.89 -6.30 5.22
C VAL A 68 -17.85 -4.88 5.79
N LEU A 69 -17.23 -4.71 6.95
CA LEU A 69 -17.09 -3.39 7.57
C LEU A 69 -16.27 -2.42 6.72
N ALA A 70 -15.18 -2.88 6.09
CA ALA A 70 -14.39 -2.05 5.19
C ALA A 70 -15.21 -1.56 3.99
N THR A 71 -16.02 -2.43 3.38
CA THR A 71 -16.92 -2.04 2.27
C THR A 71 -17.98 -1.04 2.73
N LEU A 72 -18.61 -1.27 3.88
CA LEU A 72 -19.63 -0.36 4.43
C LEU A 72 -19.06 1.02 4.76
N VAL A 73 -17.94 1.07 5.48
CA VAL A 73 -17.27 2.32 5.85
C VAL A 73 -16.78 3.06 4.61
N GLY A 74 -16.23 2.34 3.62
CA GLY A 74 -15.81 2.92 2.34
C GLY A 74 -16.98 3.51 1.55
N ALA A 75 -18.11 2.81 1.50
CA ALA A 75 -19.32 3.29 0.81
C ALA A 75 -19.90 4.54 1.49
N VAL A 76 -20.05 4.53 2.82
CA VAL A 76 -20.55 5.67 3.60
C VAL A 76 -19.59 6.86 3.50
N GLY A 77 -18.29 6.63 3.62
CA GLY A 77 -17.26 7.67 3.49
C GLY A 77 -17.30 8.33 2.12
N THR A 78 -17.39 7.54 1.06
CA THR A 78 -17.52 8.05 -0.31
C THR A 78 -18.81 8.86 -0.46
N TRP A 79 -19.95 8.33 -0.03
CA TRP A 79 -21.23 9.03 -0.09
C TRP A 79 -21.22 10.38 0.66
N LEU A 80 -20.64 10.42 1.86
CA LEU A 80 -20.53 11.64 2.67
C LEU A 80 -19.66 12.70 1.97
N VAL A 81 -18.53 12.28 1.42
CA VAL A 81 -17.64 13.18 0.66
C VAL A 81 -18.37 13.76 -0.56
N TYR A 82 -19.12 12.94 -1.31
CA TYR A 82 -19.93 13.44 -2.43
C TYR A 82 -21.02 14.42 -1.97
N ARG A 83 -21.66 14.17 -0.82
CA ARG A 83 -22.74 15.01 -0.28
C ARG A 83 -22.25 16.39 0.14
N VAL A 84 -21.10 16.47 0.81
CA VAL A 84 -20.50 17.72 1.31
C VAL A 84 -19.91 18.54 0.17
N THR A 85 -19.32 17.88 -0.83
CA THR A 85 -18.59 18.58 -1.92
C THR A 85 -19.50 19.03 -3.07
N ARG A 86 -20.81 18.68 -3.04
CA ARG A 86 -21.76 18.94 -4.14
C ARG A 86 -21.94 20.43 -4.50
N GLY A 87 -21.58 21.36 -3.60
CA GLY A 87 -21.69 22.81 -3.83
C GLY A 87 -20.36 23.57 -3.87
N VAL A 88 -19.21 22.89 -3.86
CA VAL A 88 -17.89 23.53 -3.77
C VAL A 88 -17.25 23.65 -5.16
N PRO A 89 -16.69 24.83 -5.54
CA PRO A 89 -15.95 24.99 -6.79
C PRO A 89 -14.80 23.99 -6.93
N GLU A 90 -14.64 23.43 -8.13
CA GLU A 90 -13.75 22.31 -8.44
C GLU A 90 -12.29 22.56 -7.99
N GLN A 91 -11.78 23.78 -8.20
CA GLN A 91 -10.41 24.16 -7.82
C GLN A 91 -10.15 24.17 -6.30
N ARG A 92 -11.15 24.53 -5.47
CA ARG A 92 -11.03 24.45 -4.00
C ARG A 92 -11.21 23.02 -3.50
N SER A 93 -12.05 22.24 -4.18
CA SER A 93 -12.24 20.82 -3.90
C SER A 93 -10.94 20.03 -4.11
N GLU A 94 -10.22 20.24 -5.22
CA GLU A 94 -8.97 19.55 -5.52
C GLU A 94 -7.87 19.80 -4.48
N GLN A 95 -7.70 21.04 -4.01
CA GLN A 95 -6.72 21.36 -2.97
C GLN A 95 -7.06 20.71 -1.63
N GLY A 96 -8.35 20.68 -1.26
CA GLY A 96 -8.84 19.96 -0.09
C GLY A 96 -8.61 18.46 -0.17
N PHE A 97 -8.93 17.86 -1.33
CA PHE A 97 -8.68 16.44 -1.59
C PHE A 97 -7.19 16.09 -1.53
N ARG A 98 -6.30 16.92 -2.08
CA ARG A 98 -4.85 16.64 -2.05
C ARG A 98 -4.31 16.62 -0.62
N ARG A 99 -4.74 17.55 0.24
CA ARG A 99 -4.38 17.55 1.67
C ARG A 99 -4.99 16.34 2.39
N GLY A 100 -6.25 16.02 2.09
CA GLY A 100 -6.93 14.83 2.63
C GLY A 100 -6.23 13.54 2.25
N GLN A 101 -5.79 13.39 1.00
CA GLN A 101 -5.06 12.22 0.52
C GLN A 101 -3.74 12.01 1.26
N ILE A 102 -3.00 13.08 1.58
CA ILE A 102 -1.77 12.96 2.39
C ILE A 102 -2.11 12.45 3.79
N GLY A 103 -3.15 13.01 4.43
CA GLY A 103 -3.60 12.57 5.75
C GLY A 103 -4.09 11.11 5.76
N SER A 104 -4.93 10.73 4.79
CA SER A 104 -5.43 9.36 4.65
C SER A 104 -4.31 8.37 4.34
N ALA A 105 -3.36 8.72 3.46
CA ALA A 105 -2.20 7.88 3.18
C ALA A 105 -1.33 7.67 4.42
N ALA A 106 -1.13 8.71 5.23
CA ALA A 106 -0.41 8.61 6.50
C ALA A 106 -1.14 7.71 7.51
N LEU A 107 -2.46 7.87 7.66
CA LEU A 107 -3.28 7.04 8.56
C LEU A 107 -3.30 5.56 8.12
N VAL A 108 -3.43 5.30 6.82
CA VAL A 108 -3.37 3.94 6.27
C VAL A 108 -1.99 3.32 6.52
N SER A 109 -0.92 4.08 6.29
CA SER A 109 0.45 3.62 6.58
C SER A 109 0.64 3.31 8.07
N LEU A 110 0.10 4.15 8.96
CA LEU A 110 0.17 3.93 10.41
C LEU A 110 -0.60 2.68 10.82
N ALA A 111 -1.84 2.53 10.36
CA ALA A 111 -2.69 1.37 10.64
C ALA A 111 -2.08 0.07 10.09
N HIS A 112 -1.46 0.13 8.90
CA HIS A 112 -0.77 -1.01 8.33
C HIS A 112 0.47 -1.39 9.16
N GLY A 113 1.26 -0.38 9.55
CA GLY A 113 2.44 -0.57 10.40
C GLY A 113 2.09 -1.17 11.77
N THR A 114 1.02 -0.72 12.43
CA THR A 114 0.57 -1.30 13.70
C THR A 114 0.07 -2.73 13.54
N ASN A 115 -0.66 -3.04 12.46
CA ASN A 115 -1.10 -4.41 12.19
C ASN A 115 0.07 -5.37 11.97
N ASP A 116 1.12 -4.94 11.27
CA ASP A 116 2.31 -5.77 11.06
C ASP A 116 3.17 -5.87 12.32
N ALA A 117 3.29 -4.80 13.10
CA ALA A 117 3.93 -4.83 14.42
C ALA A 117 3.25 -5.83 15.36
N GLN A 118 1.91 -5.93 15.32
CA GLN A 118 1.16 -6.87 16.14
C GLN A 118 1.46 -8.34 15.79
N LYS A 119 1.69 -8.64 14.51
CA LYS A 119 2.04 -10.01 14.09
C LYS A 119 3.47 -10.36 14.50
N THR A 120 4.42 -9.45 14.27
CA THR A 120 5.84 -9.69 14.59
C THR A 120 6.08 -9.77 16.10
N MET A 121 5.44 -8.88 16.88
CA MET A 121 5.52 -8.95 18.34
C MET A 121 4.94 -10.27 18.87
N GLY A 122 3.85 -10.76 18.26
CA GLY A 122 3.22 -12.02 18.66
C GLY A 122 4.14 -13.23 18.44
N VAL A 123 4.82 -13.29 17.30
CA VAL A 123 5.79 -14.37 16.99
C VAL A 123 6.98 -14.33 17.95
N ILE A 124 7.57 -13.15 18.18
CA ILE A 124 8.71 -13.01 19.10
C ILE A 124 8.30 -13.36 20.52
N PHE A 125 7.10 -12.96 20.95
CA PHE A 125 6.56 -13.28 22.25
C PHE A 125 6.36 -14.79 22.45
N LEU A 126 5.80 -15.48 21.45
CA LEU A 126 5.68 -16.94 21.44
C LEU A 126 7.05 -17.62 21.55
N ALA A 127 8.08 -17.10 20.86
CA ALA A 127 9.44 -17.62 20.96
C ALA A 127 10.05 -17.42 22.36
N LEU A 128 9.90 -16.22 22.95
CA LEU A 128 10.37 -15.93 24.32
C LEU A 128 9.67 -16.81 25.37
N MET A 129 8.38 -17.04 25.19
CA MET A 129 7.58 -17.91 26.03
C MET A 129 8.03 -19.37 25.94
N SER A 130 8.38 -19.81 24.73
CA SER A 130 8.92 -21.15 24.50
C SER A 130 10.34 -21.33 25.05
N TYR A 131 11.16 -20.27 25.03
CA TYR A 131 12.51 -20.26 25.59
C TYR A 131 12.53 -20.21 27.13
N GLY A 132 11.45 -19.74 27.76
CA GLY A 132 11.33 -19.62 29.21
C GLY A 132 11.83 -18.30 29.78
N ALA A 133 12.13 -17.30 28.93
CA ALA A 133 12.52 -15.96 29.37
C ALA A 133 11.36 -15.13 29.94
N VAL A 134 10.11 -15.53 29.68
CA VAL A 134 8.90 -14.85 30.14
C VAL A 134 7.93 -15.86 30.73
N SER A 135 7.24 -15.47 31.80
CA SER A 135 6.23 -16.29 32.47
C SER A 135 5.04 -16.59 31.55
N LYS A 136 4.62 -17.86 31.52
CA LYS A 136 3.46 -18.37 30.74
C LYS A 136 2.12 -17.73 31.09
N THR A 137 2.06 -17.01 32.21
CA THR A 137 0.89 -16.31 32.71
C THR A 137 0.78 -14.87 32.18
N SER A 138 1.85 -14.32 31.60
CA SER A 138 1.84 -12.96 31.05
C SER A 138 1.04 -12.92 29.75
N THR A 139 0.06 -12.03 29.68
CA THR A 139 -0.81 -11.85 28.49
C THR A 139 -0.28 -10.78 27.53
N LEU A 140 0.66 -9.95 27.95
CA LEU A 140 1.27 -8.89 27.14
C LEU A 140 2.76 -9.16 26.89
N PRO A 141 3.25 -8.88 25.67
CA PRO A 141 4.68 -8.90 25.40
C PRO A 141 5.40 -7.80 26.19
N PRO A 142 6.66 -8.03 26.61
CA PRO A 142 7.46 -7.02 27.27
C PRO A 142 7.61 -5.74 26.43
N LEU A 143 7.63 -4.58 27.09
CA LEU A 143 7.72 -3.27 26.41
C LEU A 143 8.94 -3.16 25.48
N TRP A 144 10.07 -3.75 25.86
CA TRP A 144 11.28 -3.73 25.02
C TRP A 144 11.06 -4.44 23.67
N VAL A 145 10.28 -5.54 23.63
CA VAL A 145 9.93 -6.23 22.39
C VAL A 145 9.11 -5.32 21.49
N ILE A 146 8.13 -4.63 22.08
CA ILE A 146 7.24 -3.70 21.35
C ILE A 146 8.07 -2.57 20.74
N VAL A 147 8.95 -1.94 21.53
CA VAL A 147 9.81 -0.85 21.07
C VAL A 147 10.76 -1.32 19.98
N CYS A 148 11.39 -2.49 20.13
CA CYS A 148 12.27 -3.06 19.10
C CYS A 148 11.52 -3.34 17.80
N CYS A 149 10.32 -3.92 17.87
CA CYS A 149 9.49 -4.18 16.68
C CYS A 149 9.07 -2.88 15.99
N ALA A 150 8.60 -1.91 16.75
CA ALA A 150 8.21 -0.61 16.23
C ALA A 150 9.39 0.12 15.57
N ALA A 151 10.56 0.12 16.23
CA ALA A 151 11.79 0.70 15.69
C ALA A 151 12.25 -0.02 14.41
N ALA A 152 12.19 -1.35 14.37
CA ALA A 152 12.57 -2.14 13.20
C ALA A 152 11.66 -1.86 11.99
N ILE A 153 10.33 -1.78 12.20
CA ILE A 153 9.37 -1.46 11.12
C ILE A 153 9.54 -0.01 10.66
N ALA A 154 9.74 0.93 11.58
CA ALA A 154 9.99 2.33 11.26
C ALA A 154 11.29 2.49 10.46
N ALA A 155 12.37 1.83 10.89
CA ALA A 155 13.66 1.82 10.20
C ALA A 155 13.54 1.16 8.81
N GLY A 156 12.86 0.02 8.69
CA GLY A 156 12.64 -0.66 7.41
C GLY A 156 11.86 0.21 6.41
N THR A 157 10.86 0.93 6.90
CA THR A 157 10.08 1.88 6.09
C THR A 157 10.96 3.06 5.63
N TYR A 158 11.81 3.57 6.51
CA TYR A 158 12.71 4.69 6.22
C TYR A 158 13.81 4.32 5.19
N PHE A 159 14.48 3.18 5.36
CA PHE A 159 15.61 2.78 4.52
C PHE A 159 15.21 2.12 3.19
N GLY A 160 14.09 1.39 3.14
CA GLY A 160 13.77 0.50 2.01
C GLY A 160 12.42 0.74 1.34
N GLY A 161 11.50 1.47 1.97
CA GLY A 161 10.11 1.60 1.51
C GLY A 161 9.97 2.30 0.14
N TRP A 162 10.88 3.22 -0.21
CA TRP A 162 10.75 4.07 -1.40
C TRP A 162 10.89 3.33 -2.74
N ARG A 163 11.52 2.14 -2.76
CA ARG A 163 11.61 1.31 -3.97
C ARG A 163 10.31 0.52 -4.19
N ILE A 164 9.68 0.05 -3.11
CA ILE A 164 8.41 -0.72 -3.14
C ILE A 164 7.19 0.19 -3.37
N ILE A 165 7.17 1.37 -2.73
CA ILE A 165 6.06 2.33 -2.92
C ILE A 165 5.97 2.79 -4.39
N ARG A 166 7.12 2.96 -5.07
CA ARG A 166 7.14 3.33 -6.50
C ARG A 166 6.68 2.23 -7.45
N THR A 167 6.82 0.96 -7.08
CA THR A 167 6.35 -0.16 -7.92
C THR A 167 4.84 -0.39 -7.76
N MET A 168 4.30 -0.25 -6.54
CA MET A 168 2.85 -0.36 -6.29
C MET A 168 2.06 0.88 -6.76
N GLY A 169 2.64 2.07 -6.68
CA GLY A 169 1.98 3.32 -7.07
C GLY A 169 1.69 3.48 -8.57
N LYS A 170 2.34 2.69 -9.44
CA LYS A 170 2.14 2.76 -10.91
C LYS A 170 1.18 1.71 -11.46
N GLY A 171 0.71 0.74 -10.65
CA GLY A 171 0.05 -0.47 -11.17
C GLY A 171 -1.37 -0.76 -10.66
N LEU A 172 -1.83 -0.17 -9.55
CA LEU A 172 -3.05 -0.66 -8.87
C LEU A 172 -4.28 0.24 -8.94
N VAL A 173 -4.13 1.57 -9.09
CA VAL A 173 -5.27 2.47 -9.32
C VAL A 173 -4.78 3.63 -10.17
N GLU A 174 -5.32 3.77 -11.37
CA GLU A 174 -5.26 5.03 -12.11
C GLU A 174 -6.12 6.03 -11.33
N ILE A 175 -5.51 6.75 -10.38
CA ILE A 175 -6.17 7.82 -9.63
C ILE A 175 -6.41 8.94 -10.63
N LYS A 176 -7.51 8.86 -11.39
CA LYS A 176 -7.99 9.98 -12.19
C LYS A 176 -8.43 11.05 -11.20
N PRO A 177 -7.76 12.22 -11.11
CA PRO A 177 -8.39 13.36 -10.50
C PRO A 177 -9.70 13.56 -11.25
N ARG A 178 -10.80 13.69 -10.50
CA ARG A 178 -12.18 13.92 -10.93
C ARG A 178 -12.19 14.78 -12.20
N ARG A 179 -12.17 14.16 -13.38
CA ARG A 179 -12.34 14.83 -14.66
C ARG A 179 -13.46 14.12 -15.38
N ALA A 180 -14.63 14.73 -15.27
CA ALA A 180 -15.69 14.58 -16.24
C ALA A 180 -15.12 14.88 -17.63
N TRP A 181 -15.33 13.95 -18.58
CA TRP A 181 -15.63 14.16 -20.01
C TRP A 181 -15.19 12.92 -20.83
N PRO A 182 -16.03 12.36 -21.72
CA PRO A 182 -15.64 11.24 -22.57
C PRO A 182 -14.58 11.67 -23.61
N PRO A 183 -13.50 10.91 -23.83
CA PRO A 183 -12.55 11.19 -24.90
C PRO A 183 -13.09 10.60 -26.20
N SER A 184 -14.04 11.27 -26.84
CA SER A 184 -14.44 10.93 -28.21
C SER A 184 -14.83 12.18 -28.97
N ARG A 185 -13.81 12.99 -29.27
CA ARG A 185 -13.60 13.69 -30.55
C ARG A 185 -12.25 14.39 -30.49
N ARG A 186 -11.18 13.58 -30.45
CA ARG A 186 -9.93 13.99 -31.09
C ARG A 186 -10.19 13.89 -32.59
N LEU A 187 -10.94 14.87 -33.11
CA LEU A 187 -11.05 15.09 -34.53
C LEU A 187 -9.61 15.33 -35.01
N ARG A 188 -9.06 14.33 -35.71
CA ARG A 188 -8.07 14.61 -36.73
C ARG A 188 -8.74 15.59 -37.70
N PRO A 189 -8.04 16.67 -38.04
CA PRO A 189 -7.70 16.88 -39.44
C PRO A 189 -6.17 16.93 -39.53
N SER A 190 -5.53 16.01 -40.25
CA SER A 190 -5.38 16.11 -41.70
C SER A 190 -4.73 17.43 -42.10
N PHE A 191 -3.45 17.32 -42.48
CA PHE A 191 -2.69 18.26 -43.31
C PHE A 191 -2.34 19.63 -42.71
N CYS A 192 -1.04 19.77 -42.39
CA CYS A 192 -0.23 20.88 -42.90
C CYS A 192 1.26 20.53 -42.75
N CYS A 193 1.73 19.58 -43.55
CA CYS A 193 3.10 19.63 -44.06
C CYS A 193 3.00 20.32 -45.42
N PRO A 194 3.48 21.57 -45.59
CA PRO A 194 3.66 22.12 -46.93
C PRO A 194 4.87 21.43 -47.59
N PRO A 195 4.80 21.08 -48.88
CA PRO A 195 5.89 20.43 -49.59
C PRO A 195 6.79 21.49 -50.19
N THR A 196 7.87 21.87 -49.50
CA THR A 196 9.03 22.53 -50.13
C THR A 196 10.15 22.65 -49.11
N SER A 197 11.37 22.41 -49.60
CA SER A 197 12.66 22.60 -48.92
C SER A 197 13.15 21.41 -48.12
N ALA A 198 13.75 20.50 -48.88
CA ALA A 198 14.83 19.64 -48.45
C ALA A 198 15.95 20.45 -47.75
N MET A 199 16.72 19.70 -46.95
CA MET A 199 18.03 20.02 -46.36
C MET A 199 18.01 20.52 -44.91
N HIS A 200 18.76 19.78 -44.08
CA HIS A 200 19.17 20.06 -42.70
C HIS A 200 18.24 19.62 -41.55
N CYS A 201 18.12 18.30 -41.35
CA CYS A 201 18.05 17.74 -40.00
C CYS A 201 19.48 17.39 -39.53
N PRO A 202 20.06 18.06 -38.52
CA PRO A 202 21.26 17.58 -37.85
C PRO A 202 20.89 16.55 -36.77
N PRO A 203 21.72 15.51 -36.52
CA PRO A 203 21.47 14.50 -35.50
C PRO A 203 22.24 14.82 -34.22
N HIS A 204 21.58 15.10 -33.09
CA HIS A 204 22.26 15.11 -31.77
C HIS A 204 21.25 14.79 -30.65
N ARG A 205 21.35 13.60 -30.05
CA ARG A 205 21.91 13.31 -28.71
C ARG A 205 21.27 14.10 -27.56
N SER A 206 20.39 13.41 -26.82
CA SER A 206 20.20 13.33 -25.34
C SER A 206 20.24 14.60 -24.44
N PRO A 207 19.55 14.56 -23.27
CA PRO A 207 18.95 15.71 -22.55
C PRO A 207 19.92 16.36 -21.53
N PRO A 208 19.55 17.49 -20.88
CA PRO A 208 19.04 17.37 -19.51
C PRO A 208 18.05 18.46 -19.04
N ASP A 209 17.40 18.14 -17.93
CA ASP A 209 16.80 19.01 -16.92
C ASP A 209 17.20 20.50 -16.96
N ARG A 210 16.20 21.39 -17.06
CA ARG A 210 16.08 22.72 -16.41
C ARG A 210 15.07 23.58 -17.17
N CYS A 211 13.88 23.74 -16.61
CA CYS A 211 13.07 24.95 -16.72
C CYS A 211 12.11 25.01 -15.52
N TRP A 212 12.71 25.08 -14.34
CA TRP A 212 12.10 25.69 -13.17
C TRP A 212 12.57 27.14 -13.11
N ALA A 213 11.64 28.02 -12.75
CA ALA A 213 11.83 29.36 -12.17
C ALA A 213 11.44 30.58 -13.02
N ALA A 214 10.62 31.39 -12.35
CA ALA A 214 10.34 32.81 -12.51
C ALA A 214 9.55 33.22 -13.77
N GLY A 215 8.44 33.96 -13.69
CA GLY A 215 7.96 34.83 -12.62
C GLY A 215 7.70 36.22 -13.18
N SER A 216 6.46 36.68 -13.06
CA SER A 216 6.00 38.08 -13.08
C SER A 216 6.07 38.91 -14.37
N ALA A 217 5.03 39.75 -14.51
CA ALA A 217 4.90 40.98 -15.30
C ALA A 217 4.22 40.89 -16.69
N ASN A 218 2.97 41.38 -16.71
CA ASN A 218 2.20 41.96 -17.83
C ASN A 218 2.96 43.18 -18.45
N PRO A 219 2.54 43.83 -19.57
CA PRO A 219 1.34 43.67 -20.40
C PRO A 219 1.57 43.64 -21.94
N ALA A 220 0.47 43.54 -22.69
CA ALA A 220 0.33 43.47 -24.17
C ALA A 220 1.18 44.47 -25.00
N PRO A 221 1.31 44.23 -26.33
CA PRO A 221 0.43 45.00 -27.23
C PRO A 221 -0.12 44.23 -28.46
N ARG A 222 -1.38 44.56 -28.75
CA ARG A 222 -2.00 44.93 -30.05
C ARG A 222 -1.81 44.11 -31.32
N CYS A 223 -2.96 43.92 -31.96
CA CYS A 223 -3.24 43.48 -33.33
C CYS A 223 -2.56 44.31 -34.43
N ALA A 224 -2.16 43.64 -35.52
CA ALA A 224 -2.18 44.05 -36.93
C ALA A 224 -1.85 42.75 -37.73
N GLY A 225 -2.59 42.27 -38.72
CA GLY A 225 -3.23 42.96 -39.84
C GLY A 225 -2.52 42.49 -41.11
N ALA A 226 -3.19 41.62 -41.88
CA ALA A 226 -3.02 41.26 -43.31
C ALA A 226 -3.34 39.77 -43.53
#